data_AF-A0A8C3AR52-F1
#
_entry.id   AF-A0A8C3AR52-F1
#
_cell.length_a   1.000
_cell.length_b   1.000
_cell.length_c   1.000
_cell.angle_alpha   90.00
_cell.angle_beta   90.00
_cell.angle_gamma   90.00
#
_symmetry.space_group_name_H-M   'P 1'
#
loop_
_entity.id
_entity.type
_entity.pdbx_description
1 polymer ?
#
loop_
_entity_poly.entity_id
_entity_poly.type
_entity_poly.pdbx_seq_one_letter_code
_entity_poly.pdbx_strand_id
1 'polypeptide(L)'
;MLQVFQDHVSLKWRASTISSHNDTIHLIQIFLRNDLRIFLLLHYQQINPAASKTVLNSMLKEPSLIPDQMLAKHIYQCTINDCCYGPLVDCIKHAIGQEHEVLLCDKLKERNLSFLDENQLRVMGYDKTPDIILEVPIAVEGHIVHWIESKASFGDDHSHRTYLNEQFWSYWNRFGPGLVIYWYGFIEELDCQRDRGILLKDCFPTDIVLCNAAQQDGPPQEPE
;
A
#
# COMPACT_ATOMS: atom_id res chain seq x y z
N MET A 1 -6.80 26.74 -0.49
CA MET A 1 -5.63 26.10 0.13
C MET A 1 -4.51 25.79 -0.88
N LEU A 2 -4.82 25.55 -2.17
CA LEU A 2 -3.81 25.46 -3.25
C LEU A 2 -3.24 26.81 -3.71
N GLN A 3 -3.96 27.93 -3.55
CA GLN A 3 -3.45 29.26 -3.94
C GLN A 3 -2.38 29.81 -2.98
N VAL A 4 -2.50 29.54 -1.68
CA VAL A 4 -1.47 29.87 -0.67
C VAL A 4 -0.18 29.04 -0.91
N PHE A 5 -0.31 27.85 -1.52
CA PHE A 5 0.79 26.96 -1.84
C PHE A 5 1.61 27.45 -3.06
N GLN A 6 0.96 28.09 -4.05
CA GLN A 6 1.67 28.72 -5.17
C GLN A 6 2.33 30.06 -4.80
N ASP A 7 1.68 30.85 -3.94
CA ASP A 7 2.21 32.16 -3.54
C ASP A 7 3.41 32.05 -2.56
N HIS A 8 3.51 30.96 -1.79
CA HIS A 8 4.67 30.69 -0.93
C HIS A 8 5.90 30.19 -1.69
N VAL A 9 5.74 29.55 -2.86
CA VAL A 9 6.85 29.06 -3.68
C VAL A 9 7.54 30.20 -4.45
N SER A 10 6.83 31.30 -4.74
CA SER A 10 7.36 32.41 -5.54
C SER A 10 8.16 33.48 -4.76
N LEU A 11 8.10 33.52 -3.43
CA LEU A 11 8.60 34.69 -2.67
C LEU A 11 9.89 34.49 -1.86
N LYS A 12 10.59 33.35 -1.94
CA LYS A 12 11.88 33.16 -1.23
C LYS A 12 13.01 32.48 -1.99
N TRP A 13 13.01 32.56 -3.32
CA TRP A 13 14.14 32.08 -4.15
C TRP A 13 15.02 33.19 -4.73
N ARG A 14 15.19 34.31 -3.99
CA ARG A 14 16.35 35.18 -4.23
C ARG A 14 17.58 34.54 -3.61
N ALA A 15 18.29 33.78 -4.45
CA ALA A 15 19.64 33.30 -4.23
C ALA A 15 20.57 34.48 -3.94
N SER A 16 20.79 34.76 -2.66
CA SER A 16 21.91 35.54 -2.17
C SER A 16 21.92 35.48 -0.64
N THR A 17 23.01 34.97 -0.09
CA THR A 17 23.34 34.84 1.34
C THR A 17 23.03 33.48 1.95
N ILE A 18 23.86 32.49 1.64
CA ILE A 18 24.10 31.34 2.52
C ILE A 18 25.51 31.54 3.09
N SER A 19 25.61 31.81 4.39
CA SER A 19 26.91 32.09 5.02
C SER A 19 27.04 31.54 6.44
N SER A 20 26.08 30.77 7.00
CA SER A 20 26.28 30.22 8.34
C SER A 20 25.65 28.85 8.60
N HIS A 21 26.25 28.13 9.54
CA HIS A 21 25.89 26.79 10.01
C HIS A 21 24.43 26.68 10.51
N ASN A 22 23.80 27.80 10.91
CA ASN A 22 22.41 27.85 11.36
C ASN A 22 21.37 27.74 10.23
N ASP A 23 21.76 28.06 8.98
CA ASP A 23 20.84 27.99 7.84
C ASP A 23 20.50 26.54 7.45
N THR A 24 21.42 25.62 7.74
CA THR A 24 21.25 24.16 7.56
C THR A 24 20.13 23.59 8.44
N ILE A 25 20.00 24.06 9.68
CA ILE A 25 18.99 23.56 10.64
C ILE A 25 17.58 24.02 10.25
N HIS A 26 17.45 25.24 9.71
CA HIS A 26 16.17 25.74 9.20
C HIS A 26 15.71 25.02 7.93
N LEU A 27 16.63 24.63 7.05
CA LEU A 27 16.32 23.77 5.91
C LEU A 27 15.84 22.38 6.37
N ILE A 28 16.45 21.81 7.41
CA ILE A 28 16.02 20.54 8.02
C ILE A 28 14.59 20.62 8.59
N GLN A 29 14.18 21.78 9.13
CA GLN A 29 12.81 22.00 9.62
C GLN A 29 11.78 22.29 8.52
N ILE A 30 12.19 22.84 7.38
CA ILE A 30 11.30 23.10 6.23
C ILE A 30 11.10 21.84 5.36
N PHE A 31 12.08 20.93 5.33
CA PHE A 31 12.03 19.67 4.55
C PHE A 31 11.26 18.53 5.23
N LEU A 32 10.10 18.82 5.85
CA LEU A 32 9.26 17.74 6.37
C LEU A 32 8.68 16.91 5.22
N ARG A 33 9.11 15.64 5.24
CA ARG A 33 8.69 14.44 4.51
C ARG A 33 9.30 14.21 3.12
N ASN A 34 10.18 13.19 3.09
CA ASN A 34 10.73 12.44 1.95
C ASN A 34 12.03 12.95 1.31
N ASP A 35 12.32 14.25 1.34
CA ASP A 35 13.40 14.76 0.47
C ASP A 35 14.76 14.96 1.14
N LEU A 36 14.88 15.02 2.46
CA LEU A 36 16.17 15.41 3.07
C LEU A 36 17.28 14.36 2.87
N ARG A 37 16.95 13.06 2.97
CA ARG A 37 17.91 11.96 2.75
C ARG A 37 18.38 11.92 1.30
N ILE A 38 17.46 12.06 0.34
CA ILE A 38 17.78 12.12 -1.09
C ILE A 38 18.54 13.41 -1.41
N PHE A 39 18.11 14.54 -0.88
CA PHE A 39 18.76 15.85 -1.04
C PHE A 39 20.22 15.83 -0.57
N LEU A 40 20.48 15.28 0.61
CA LEU A 40 21.84 15.17 1.17
C LEU A 40 22.77 14.35 0.26
N LEU A 41 22.26 13.29 -0.37
CA LEU A 41 23.04 12.48 -1.31
C LEU A 41 23.15 13.08 -2.71
N LEU A 42 22.12 13.77 -3.21
CA LEU A 42 22.21 14.54 -4.45
C LEU A 42 23.24 15.65 -4.32
N HIS A 43 23.26 16.33 -3.17
CA HIS A 43 24.29 17.32 -2.83
C HIS A 43 25.68 16.67 -2.77
N TYR A 44 25.80 15.49 -2.15
CA TYR A 44 27.06 14.73 -2.17
C TYR A 44 27.50 14.35 -3.59
N GLN A 45 26.59 13.94 -4.48
CA GLN A 45 26.91 13.64 -5.87
C GLN A 45 27.33 14.89 -6.67
N GLN A 46 26.76 16.06 -6.37
CA GLN A 46 27.21 17.32 -6.96
C GLN A 46 28.65 17.65 -6.55
N ILE A 47 29.02 17.37 -5.30
CA ILE A 47 30.39 17.57 -4.79
C ILE A 47 31.34 16.48 -5.27
N ASN A 48 30.85 15.25 -5.43
CA ASN A 48 31.62 14.09 -5.87
C ASN A 48 30.97 13.43 -7.11
N PRO A 49 31.20 13.99 -8.32
CA PRO A 49 30.57 13.51 -9.55
C PRO A 49 30.97 12.09 -9.97
N ALA A 50 32.06 11.56 -9.40
CA ALA A 50 32.54 10.20 -9.66
C ALA A 50 31.70 9.12 -8.95
N ALA A 51 30.87 9.51 -7.97
CA ALA A 51 30.00 8.59 -7.27
C ALA A 51 28.87 8.09 -8.19
N SER A 52 28.85 6.79 -8.46
CA SER A 52 27.79 6.17 -9.26
C SER A 52 26.48 6.03 -8.48
N LYS A 53 25.34 5.96 -9.19
CA LYS A 53 24.01 5.73 -8.59
C LYS A 53 23.97 4.46 -7.72
N THR A 54 24.67 3.41 -8.14
CA THR A 54 24.76 2.16 -7.38
C THR A 54 25.45 2.36 -6.03
N VAL A 55 26.56 3.09 -6.02
CA VAL A 55 27.30 3.42 -4.79
C VAL A 55 26.43 4.27 -3.85
N LEU A 56 25.72 5.25 -4.39
CA LEU A 56 24.79 6.09 -3.61
C LEU A 56 23.65 5.27 -3.00
N ASN A 57 23.09 4.31 -3.74
CA ASN A 57 22.06 3.40 -3.21
C ASN A 57 22.60 2.49 -2.09
N SER A 58 23.86 2.06 -2.17
CA SER A 58 24.50 1.32 -1.09
C SER A 58 24.73 2.20 0.14
N MET A 59 25.22 3.43 -0.02
CA MET A 59 25.38 4.42 1.06
C MET A 59 24.05 4.81 1.70
N LEU A 60 22.96 4.85 0.92
CA LEU A 60 21.61 5.03 1.43
C LEU A 60 21.23 3.89 2.37
N LYS A 61 21.44 2.64 1.95
CA LYS A 61 21.09 1.46 2.73
C LYS A 61 21.97 1.31 3.97
N GLU A 62 23.25 1.64 3.83
CA GLU A 62 24.24 1.52 4.88
C GLU A 62 25.01 2.85 5.03
N PRO A 63 24.51 3.78 5.87
CA PRO A 63 25.11 5.11 6.03
C PRO A 63 26.55 5.11 6.55
N SER A 64 27.03 4.01 7.16
CA SER A 64 28.42 3.85 7.60
C SER A 64 29.43 3.80 6.44
N LEU A 65 28.97 3.55 5.20
CA LEU A 65 29.81 3.58 4.01
C LEU A 65 30.16 5.01 3.56
N ILE A 66 29.53 6.03 4.14
CA ILE A 66 29.74 7.43 3.78
C ILE A 66 31.00 7.95 4.47
N PRO A 67 32.02 8.42 3.72
CA PRO A 67 33.27 8.90 4.32
C PRO A 67 33.11 10.14 5.21
N ASP A 68 32.16 11.01 4.89
CA ASP A 68 31.81 12.16 5.71
C ASP A 68 30.96 11.71 6.91
N GLN A 69 31.56 11.69 8.09
CA GLN A 69 30.94 11.23 9.33
C GLN A 69 29.72 12.07 9.73
N MET A 70 29.70 13.38 9.43
CA MET A 70 28.56 14.25 9.73
C MET A 70 27.40 13.95 8.80
N LEU A 71 27.69 13.79 7.49
CA LEU A 71 26.70 13.38 6.50
C LEU A 71 26.13 11.98 6.80
N ALA A 72 26.99 11.02 7.15
CA ALA A 72 26.60 9.68 7.59
C ALA A 72 25.63 9.73 8.77
N LYS A 73 25.95 10.54 9.79
CA LYS A 73 25.10 10.74 10.97
C LYS A 73 23.76 11.37 10.60
N HIS A 74 23.74 12.40 9.74
CA HIS A 74 22.50 13.03 9.30
C HIS A 74 21.61 12.06 8.52
N ILE A 75 22.16 11.30 7.58
CA ILE A 75 21.40 10.31 6.80
C ILE A 75 20.87 9.19 7.70
N TYR A 76 21.66 8.72 8.66
CA TYR A 76 21.21 7.75 9.65
C TYR A 76 20.04 8.31 10.48
N GLN A 77 20.17 9.52 11.01
CA GLN A 77 19.11 10.20 11.78
C GLN A 77 17.84 10.41 10.94
N CYS A 78 17.97 10.80 9.68
CA CYS A 78 16.82 10.91 8.77
C CYS A 78 16.13 9.55 8.57
N THR A 79 16.90 8.47 8.43
CA THR A 79 16.37 7.13 8.19
C THR A 79 15.59 6.59 9.39
N ILE A 80 16.13 6.73 10.61
CA ILE A 80 15.45 6.25 11.82
C ILE A 80 14.23 7.10 12.21
N ASN A 81 14.23 8.38 11.86
CA ASN A 81 13.13 9.31 12.14
C ASN A 81 12.16 9.45 10.97
N ASP A 82 12.33 8.69 9.89
CA ASP A 82 11.42 8.71 8.74
C ASP A 82 10.07 8.11 9.16
N CYS A 83 9.10 9.00 9.35
CA CYS A 83 7.76 8.66 9.78
C CYS A 83 6.86 8.08 8.68
N CYS A 84 7.36 7.89 7.46
CA CYS A 84 6.58 7.40 6.32
C CYS A 84 7.15 6.10 5.73
N TYR A 85 8.46 6.06 5.51
CA TYR A 85 9.16 4.98 4.80
C TYR A 85 10.44 4.51 5.54
N GLY A 86 10.53 4.81 6.83
CA GLY A 86 11.61 4.32 7.68
C GLY A 86 11.43 2.84 8.04
N PRO A 87 12.51 2.09 8.34
CA PRO A 87 12.43 0.68 8.69
C PRO A 87 11.47 0.38 9.85
N LEU A 88 11.41 1.28 10.86
CA LEU A 88 10.49 1.14 11.98
C LEU A 88 9.02 1.26 11.53
N VAL A 89 8.72 2.21 10.64
CA VAL A 89 7.38 2.42 10.10
C VAL A 89 6.97 1.24 9.24
N ASP A 90 7.89 0.68 8.47
CA ASP A 90 7.63 -0.53 7.68
C ASP A 90 7.33 -1.73 8.58
N CYS A 91 8.08 -1.92 9.67
CA CYS A 91 7.77 -2.95 10.68
C CYS A 91 6.39 -2.75 11.30
N ILE A 92 6.02 -1.51 11.64
CA ILE A 92 4.70 -1.18 12.20
C ILE A 92 3.60 -1.47 11.17
N LYS A 93 3.76 -1.02 9.92
CA LYS A 93 2.80 -1.29 8.84
C LYS A 93 2.62 -2.78 8.61
N HIS A 94 3.71 -3.55 8.61
CA HIS A 94 3.66 -4.99 8.47
C HIS A 94 2.91 -5.65 9.63
N ALA A 95 3.23 -5.29 10.87
CA ALA A 95 2.54 -5.81 12.05
C ALA A 95 1.03 -5.50 12.03
N ILE A 96 0.66 -4.26 11.72
CA ILE A 96 -0.74 -3.84 11.59
C ILE A 96 -1.44 -4.60 10.46
N GLY A 97 -0.76 -4.82 9.31
CA GLY A 97 -1.28 -5.63 8.21
C GLY A 97 -1.64 -7.05 8.65
N GLN A 98 -0.70 -7.71 9.32
CA GLN A 98 -0.90 -9.06 9.86
C GLN A 98 -2.03 -9.12 10.89
N GLU A 99 -2.17 -8.12 11.77
CA GLU A 99 -3.30 -8.05 12.71
C GLU A 99 -4.66 -7.98 11.98
N HIS A 100 -4.75 -7.26 10.86
CA HIS A 100 -5.98 -7.15 10.09
C HIS A 100 -6.28 -8.39 9.25
N GLU A 101 -5.26 -9.10 8.76
CA GLU A 101 -5.42 -10.42 8.14
C GLU A 101 -5.98 -11.45 9.14
N VAL A 102 -5.46 -11.44 10.39
CA VAL A 102 -5.99 -12.29 11.47
C VAL A 102 -7.44 -11.90 11.80
N LEU A 103 -7.73 -10.60 11.93
CA LEU A 103 -9.09 -10.11 12.15
C LEU A 103 -10.05 -10.56 11.03
N LEU A 104 -9.61 -10.49 9.77
CA LEU A 104 -10.40 -10.96 8.63
C LEU A 104 -10.70 -12.46 8.75
N CYS A 105 -9.70 -13.28 9.07
CA CYS A 105 -9.88 -14.71 9.30
C CYS A 105 -10.90 -14.99 10.40
N ASP A 106 -10.82 -14.27 11.51
CA ASP A 106 -11.76 -14.43 12.62
C ASP A 106 -13.19 -14.02 12.23
N LYS A 107 -13.35 -12.93 11.47
CA LYS A 107 -14.66 -12.51 10.94
C LYS A 107 -15.26 -13.54 9.98
N LEU A 108 -14.45 -14.17 9.12
CA LEU A 108 -14.90 -15.24 8.24
C LEU A 108 -15.35 -16.47 9.03
N LYS A 109 -14.59 -16.87 10.06
CA LYS A 109 -14.93 -17.99 10.96
C LYS A 109 -16.20 -17.73 11.76
N GLU A 110 -16.37 -16.52 12.31
CA GLU A 110 -17.59 -16.10 13.02
C GLU A 110 -18.84 -16.22 12.14
N ARG A 111 -18.69 -16.04 10.81
CA ARG A 111 -19.76 -16.19 9.82
C ARG A 111 -19.88 -17.60 9.23
N ASN A 112 -19.07 -18.56 9.68
CA ASN A 112 -18.98 -19.93 9.15
C ASN A 112 -18.71 -19.97 7.63
N LEU A 113 -17.88 -19.05 7.13
CA LEU A 113 -17.44 -19.04 5.74
C LEU A 113 -16.22 -19.93 5.59
N SER A 114 -16.19 -20.77 4.56
CA SER A 114 -15.06 -21.64 4.26
C SER A 114 -14.08 -20.95 3.33
N PHE A 115 -12.78 -20.99 3.66
CA PHE A 115 -11.76 -20.23 2.96
C PHE A 115 -10.36 -20.84 3.08
N LEU A 116 -9.49 -20.44 2.16
CA LEU A 116 -8.05 -20.69 2.17
C LEU A 116 -7.32 -19.37 2.41
N ASP A 117 -6.38 -19.37 3.36
CA ASP A 117 -5.50 -18.22 3.62
C ASP A 117 -4.26 -18.22 2.71
N GLU A 118 -3.54 -17.10 2.69
CA GLU A 118 -2.34 -16.92 1.86
C GLU A 118 -1.30 -18.04 2.04
N ASN A 119 -1.07 -18.50 3.27
CA ASN A 119 -0.08 -19.54 3.56
C ASN A 119 -0.49 -20.88 2.94
N GLN A 120 -1.77 -21.25 3.04
CA GLN A 120 -2.31 -22.44 2.40
C GLN A 120 -2.19 -22.35 0.88
N LEU A 121 -2.48 -21.19 0.28
CA LEU A 121 -2.33 -20.98 -1.17
C LEU A 121 -0.88 -21.14 -1.62
N ARG A 122 0.08 -20.62 -0.85
CA ARG A 122 1.52 -20.80 -1.13
C ARG A 122 1.94 -22.26 -1.05
N VAL A 123 1.47 -23.01 -0.06
CA VAL A 123 1.73 -24.46 0.07
C VAL A 123 1.14 -25.25 -1.10
N MET A 124 -0.03 -24.84 -1.60
CA MET A 124 -0.67 -25.42 -2.78
C MET A 124 0.01 -25.03 -4.11
N GLY A 125 1.00 -24.13 -4.09
CA GLY A 125 1.79 -23.75 -5.27
C GLY A 125 1.17 -22.66 -6.13
N TYR A 126 0.23 -21.87 -5.60
CA TYR A 126 -0.26 -20.68 -6.30
C TYR A 126 0.83 -19.61 -6.38
N ASP A 127 1.05 -19.05 -7.57
CA ASP A 127 2.02 -17.99 -7.84
C ASP A 127 1.47 -16.58 -7.57
N LYS A 128 0.16 -16.47 -7.35
CA LYS A 128 -0.51 -15.26 -6.86
C LYS A 128 -1.48 -15.65 -5.76
N THR A 129 -1.37 -14.96 -4.64
CA THR A 129 -2.03 -15.31 -3.39
C THR A 129 -2.70 -14.07 -2.82
N PRO A 130 -3.99 -13.82 -3.10
CA PRO A 130 -4.73 -12.86 -2.29
C PRO A 130 -4.75 -13.37 -0.83
N ASP A 131 -5.00 -12.48 0.13
CA ASP A 131 -5.00 -12.86 1.55
C ASP A 131 -5.97 -14.00 1.85
N ILE A 132 -7.12 -14.01 1.16
CA ILE A 132 -8.17 -15.01 1.28
C ILE A 132 -8.71 -15.41 -0.09
N ILE A 133 -8.87 -16.72 -0.32
CA ILE A 133 -9.78 -17.28 -1.33
C ILE A 133 -10.94 -17.97 -0.63
N LEU A 134 -12.17 -17.65 -1.03
CA LEU A 134 -13.37 -18.29 -0.51
C LEU A 134 -13.60 -19.60 -1.26
N GLU A 135 -13.80 -20.69 -0.53
CA GLU A 135 -14.12 -21.99 -1.16
C GLU A 135 -15.51 -21.96 -1.80
N VAL A 136 -16.44 -21.24 -1.16
CA VAL A 136 -17.77 -20.94 -1.69
C VAL A 136 -17.87 -19.43 -1.85
N PRO A 137 -18.07 -18.91 -3.09
CA PRO A 137 -18.22 -17.48 -3.31
C PRO A 137 -19.38 -16.90 -2.53
N ILE A 138 -19.27 -15.62 -2.18
CA ILE A 138 -20.32 -14.89 -1.48
C ILE A 138 -20.82 -13.74 -2.34
N ALA A 139 -22.05 -13.29 -2.10
CA ALA A 139 -22.57 -12.06 -2.64
C ALA A 139 -22.57 -10.96 -1.57
N VAL A 140 -22.06 -9.79 -1.92
CA VAL A 140 -22.01 -8.57 -1.10
C VAL A 140 -22.55 -7.44 -1.96
N GLU A 141 -23.60 -6.73 -1.51
CA GLU A 141 -24.27 -5.69 -2.30
C GLU A 141 -24.62 -6.14 -3.74
N GLY A 142 -25.01 -7.39 -3.93
CA GLY A 142 -25.32 -7.98 -5.24
C GLY A 142 -24.11 -8.34 -6.12
N HIS A 143 -22.88 -8.13 -5.64
CA HIS A 143 -21.65 -8.47 -6.34
C HIS A 143 -21.08 -9.79 -5.81
N ILE A 144 -20.71 -10.69 -6.72
CA ILE A 144 -20.04 -11.94 -6.36
C ILE A 144 -18.60 -11.66 -5.94
N VAL A 145 -18.13 -12.35 -4.91
CA VAL A 145 -16.79 -12.23 -4.34
C VAL A 145 -16.20 -13.62 -4.18
N HIS A 146 -15.08 -13.88 -4.86
CA HIS A 146 -14.31 -15.13 -4.79
C HIS A 146 -13.09 -15.03 -3.89
N TRP A 147 -12.53 -13.82 -3.76
CA TRP A 147 -11.33 -13.56 -2.96
C TRP A 147 -11.48 -12.24 -2.21
N ILE A 148 -10.77 -12.13 -1.10
CA ILE A 148 -10.73 -10.92 -0.27
C ILE A 148 -9.27 -10.53 -0.05
N GLU A 149 -8.97 -9.25 -0.24
CA GLU A 149 -7.68 -8.64 0.07
C GLU A 149 -7.85 -7.62 1.21
N SER A 150 -7.03 -7.75 2.24
CA SER A 150 -6.98 -6.94 3.45
C SER A 150 -5.88 -5.88 3.34
N LYS A 151 -6.26 -4.60 3.22
CA LYS A 151 -5.31 -3.48 3.21
C LYS A 151 -5.47 -2.66 4.48
N ALA A 152 -4.57 -2.84 5.44
CA ALA A 152 -4.52 -2.04 6.67
C ALA A 152 -3.87 -0.66 6.44
N SER A 153 -4.42 0.08 5.48
CA SER A 153 -3.94 1.37 5.01
C SER A 153 -5.11 2.19 4.45
N PHE A 154 -4.93 3.50 4.32
CA PHE A 154 -5.88 4.34 3.61
C PHE A 154 -5.71 4.17 2.09
N GLY A 155 -6.80 3.95 1.35
CA GLY A 155 -6.77 3.83 -0.11
C GLY A 155 -6.72 5.19 -0.79
N ASP A 156 -5.53 5.57 -1.28
CA ASP A 156 -5.32 6.75 -2.14
C ASP A 156 -5.16 6.36 -3.61
N ASP A 157 -5.29 7.31 -4.54
CA ASP A 157 -5.19 7.07 -6.00
C ASP A 157 -3.88 6.42 -6.44
N HIS A 158 -2.75 6.85 -5.86
CA HIS A 158 -1.45 6.37 -6.27
C HIS A 158 -1.22 4.91 -5.85
N SER A 159 -1.48 4.60 -4.58
CA SER A 159 -1.33 3.24 -4.06
C SER A 159 -2.35 2.29 -4.67
N HIS A 160 -3.63 2.70 -4.78
CA HIS A 160 -4.68 1.88 -5.37
C HIS A 160 -4.41 1.51 -6.82
N ARG A 161 -3.97 2.47 -7.65
CA ARG A 161 -3.60 2.20 -9.05
C ARG A 161 -2.42 1.23 -9.16
N THR A 162 -1.47 1.32 -8.25
CA THR A 162 -0.34 0.39 -8.19
C THR A 162 -0.83 -1.03 -7.88
N TYR A 163 -1.66 -1.19 -6.85
CA TYR A 163 -2.23 -2.48 -6.49
C TYR A 163 -3.13 -3.08 -7.58
N LEU A 164 -3.93 -2.26 -8.27
CA LEU A 164 -4.74 -2.72 -9.41
C LEU A 164 -3.86 -3.41 -10.47
N ASN A 165 -2.76 -2.78 -10.85
CA ASN A 165 -1.89 -3.27 -11.92
C ASN A 165 -1.00 -4.44 -11.48
N GLU A 166 -0.52 -4.44 -10.25
CA GLU A 166 0.45 -5.44 -9.77
C GLU A 166 -0.20 -6.67 -9.13
N GLN A 167 -1.41 -6.52 -8.59
CA GLN A 167 -2.10 -7.53 -7.76
C GLN A 167 -3.52 -7.80 -8.25
N PHE A 168 -4.43 -6.84 -8.15
CA PHE A 168 -5.88 -7.11 -8.21
C PHE A 168 -6.34 -7.64 -9.56
N TRP A 169 -5.85 -7.08 -10.68
CA TRP A 169 -6.18 -7.63 -11.99
C TRP A 169 -5.66 -9.04 -12.20
N SER A 170 -4.52 -9.38 -11.59
CA SER A 170 -3.99 -10.75 -11.65
C SER A 170 -4.87 -11.71 -10.86
N TYR A 171 -5.42 -11.30 -9.72
CA TYR A 171 -6.37 -12.11 -8.95
C TYR A 171 -7.68 -12.27 -9.71
N TRP A 172 -8.20 -11.16 -10.26
CA TRP A 172 -9.42 -11.17 -11.05
C TRP A 172 -9.36 -12.12 -12.24
N ASN A 173 -8.27 -12.08 -13.01
CA ASN A 173 -8.08 -12.96 -14.16
C ASN A 173 -8.02 -14.47 -13.81
N ARG A 174 -7.75 -14.82 -12.55
CA ARG A 174 -7.54 -16.21 -12.12
C ARG A 174 -8.70 -16.75 -11.31
N PHE A 175 -9.23 -15.93 -10.42
CA PHE A 175 -10.19 -16.32 -9.40
C PHE A 175 -11.56 -15.66 -9.62
N GLY A 176 -11.66 -14.70 -10.56
CA GLY A 176 -12.88 -13.94 -10.80
C GLY A 176 -13.01 -12.71 -9.89
N PRO A 177 -14.22 -12.12 -9.81
CA PRO A 177 -14.49 -10.93 -9.00
C PRO A 177 -14.07 -11.07 -7.53
N GLY A 178 -13.66 -9.96 -6.92
CA GLY A 178 -13.16 -9.95 -5.54
C GLY A 178 -13.40 -8.64 -4.80
N LEU A 179 -13.06 -8.68 -3.52
CA LEU A 179 -13.27 -7.59 -2.56
C LEU A 179 -11.93 -7.12 -2.00
N VAL A 180 -11.74 -5.80 -1.94
CA VAL A 180 -10.62 -5.19 -1.23
C VAL A 180 -11.16 -4.39 -0.05
N ILE A 181 -10.66 -4.69 1.16
CA ILE A 181 -11.03 -3.99 2.38
C ILE A 181 -9.90 -3.03 2.77
N TYR A 182 -10.16 -1.72 2.65
CA TYR A 182 -9.28 -0.66 3.15
C TYR A 182 -9.69 -0.27 4.57
N TRP A 183 -9.09 -0.88 5.58
CA TRP A 183 -9.52 -0.77 6.99
C TRP A 183 -9.47 0.64 7.58
N TYR A 184 -8.72 1.56 6.96
CA TYR A 184 -8.66 2.97 7.37
C TYR A 184 -9.42 3.91 6.42
N GLY A 185 -10.26 3.37 5.54
CA GLY A 185 -11.03 4.12 4.56
C GLY A 185 -10.29 4.30 3.23
N PHE A 186 -11.00 4.86 2.25
CA PHE A 186 -10.48 5.13 0.91
C PHE A 186 -11.21 6.33 0.29
N ILE A 187 -10.63 6.89 -0.77
CA ILE A 187 -11.23 7.96 -1.56
C ILE A 187 -12.39 7.36 -2.39
N GLU A 188 -13.62 7.88 -2.24
CA GLU A 188 -14.83 7.31 -2.85
C GLU A 188 -14.71 7.12 -4.37
N GLU A 189 -14.00 8.01 -5.06
CA GLU A 189 -13.74 7.98 -6.49
C GLU A 189 -12.96 6.74 -6.97
N LEU A 190 -12.33 6.00 -6.04
CA LEU A 190 -11.62 4.76 -6.36
C LEU A 190 -12.55 3.59 -6.65
N ASP A 191 -13.79 3.58 -6.12
CA ASP A 191 -14.76 2.49 -6.35
C ASP A 191 -15.40 2.54 -7.75
N CYS A 192 -14.68 3.09 -8.73
CA CYS A 192 -15.06 3.14 -10.13
C CYS A 192 -14.86 1.80 -10.87
N GLN A 193 -14.21 0.80 -10.24
CA GLN A 193 -13.98 -0.52 -10.83
C GLN A 193 -14.96 -1.60 -10.33
N ARG A 194 -15.99 -1.21 -9.57
CA ARG A 194 -17.04 -2.09 -9.06
C ARG A 194 -17.67 -2.94 -10.17
N ASP A 195 -18.08 -2.30 -11.27
CA ASP A 195 -18.69 -2.98 -12.43
C ASP A 195 -17.72 -3.92 -13.16
N ARG A 196 -16.40 -3.75 -12.93
CA ARG A 196 -15.36 -4.64 -13.47
C ARG A 196 -15.02 -5.78 -12.53
N GLY A 197 -15.70 -5.89 -11.39
CA GLY A 197 -15.57 -7.00 -10.44
C GLY A 197 -14.52 -6.78 -9.35
N ILE A 198 -14.05 -5.55 -9.12
CA ILE A 198 -13.26 -5.20 -7.92
C ILE A 198 -14.13 -4.31 -7.03
N LEU A 199 -14.65 -4.87 -5.95
CA LEU A 199 -15.45 -4.15 -4.96
C LEU A 199 -14.55 -3.58 -3.87
N LEU A 200 -14.77 -2.32 -3.47
CA LEU A 200 -14.07 -1.71 -2.33
C LEU A 200 -15.00 -1.55 -1.12
N LYS A 201 -14.47 -1.86 0.07
CA LYS A 201 -15.11 -1.61 1.37
C LYS A 201 -14.11 -1.05 2.35
N ASP A 202 -14.59 -0.34 3.37
CA ASP A 202 -13.79 0.16 4.49
C ASP A 202 -13.91 -0.72 5.75
N CYS A 203 -14.77 -1.72 5.71
CA CYS A 203 -15.01 -2.67 6.78
C CYS A 203 -15.47 -4.04 6.25
N PHE A 204 -15.43 -5.06 7.10
CA PHE A 204 -15.95 -6.38 6.76
C PHE A 204 -17.47 -6.33 6.52
N PRO A 205 -17.98 -6.84 5.38
CA PRO A 205 -19.39 -6.72 5.02
C PRO A 205 -20.29 -7.47 6.00
N THR A 206 -21.43 -6.87 6.34
CA THR A 206 -22.40 -7.48 7.25
C THR A 206 -23.51 -8.21 6.49
N ASP A 207 -23.80 -7.76 5.27
CA ASP A 207 -24.82 -8.19 4.32
C ASP A 207 -24.34 -9.31 3.38
N ILE A 208 -23.77 -10.37 3.96
CA ILE A 208 -23.24 -11.50 3.19
C ILE A 208 -24.34 -12.50 2.86
N VAL A 209 -24.49 -12.83 1.58
CA VAL A 209 -25.36 -13.91 1.10
C VAL A 209 -24.48 -15.03 0.52
N LEU A 210 -24.68 -16.26 0.99
CA LEU A 210 -23.99 -17.43 0.42
C LEU A 210 -24.53 -17.73 -0.97
N CYS A 211 -23.63 -17.84 -1.95
CA CYS A 211 -23.99 -18.38 -3.26
C CYS A 211 -24.16 -19.89 -3.09
N ASN A 212 -25.38 -20.34 -2.79
CA ASN A 212 -25.68 -21.75 -2.87
C ASN A 212 -25.35 -22.22 -4.29
N ALA A 213 -24.54 -23.28 -4.42
CA ALA A 213 -24.48 -24.03 -5.67
C ALA A 213 -25.89 -24.50 -5.96
N ALA A 214 -26.63 -23.76 -6.78
CA ALA A 214 -28.00 -24.11 -7.13
C ALA A 214 -27.98 -25.55 -7.66
N GLN A 215 -28.85 -26.37 -7.09
CA GLN A 215 -29.31 -27.60 -7.71
C GLN A 215 -29.58 -27.26 -9.18
N GLN A 216 -29.01 -28.06 -10.09
CA GLN A 216 -29.39 -28.02 -11.49
C GLN A 216 -30.91 -28.23 -11.54
N ASP A 217 -31.67 -27.17 -11.76
CA ASP A 217 -33.08 -27.26 -12.10
C ASP A 217 -33.17 -28.13 -13.35
N GLY A 218 -33.63 -29.37 -13.15
CA GLY A 218 -33.97 -30.27 -14.25
C GLY A 218 -35.02 -29.59 -15.14
N PRO A 219 -35.00 -29.84 -16.46
CA PRO A 219 -35.95 -29.22 -17.36
C PRO A 219 -37.39 -29.57 -16.95
N PRO A 220 -38.36 -28.67 -17.20
CA PRO A 220 -39.75 -28.91 -16.86
C PRO A 220 -40.23 -30.18 -17.57
N GLN A 221 -40.74 -31.16 -16.81
CA GLN A 221 -41.50 -32.25 -17.39
C GLN A 221 -42.83 -31.69 -17.91
N GLU A 222 -43.01 -31.71 -19.23
CA GLU A 222 -44.31 -31.50 -19.84
C GLU A 222 -45.26 -32.64 -19.42
N PRO A 223 -46.53 -32.34 -19.11
CA PRO A 223 -47.51 -33.37 -18.81
C PRO A 223 -48.02 -34.02 -20.11
N GLU A 224 -47.82 -35.34 -20.24
CA GLU A 224 -48.69 -36.25 -21.01
C GLU A 224 -49.40 -37.22 -20.06
#